data_AF-A0A960U402-F1
#
_entry.id   AF-A0A960U402-F1
#
_cell.length_a   1.000
_cell.length_b   1.000
_cell.length_c   1.000
_cell.angle_alpha   90.00
_cell.angle_beta   90.00
_cell.angle_gamma   90.00
#
_symmetry.space_group_name_H-M   'P 1'
#
loop_
_entity.id
_entity.type
_entity.pdbx_description
1 polymer ?
#
loop_
_entity_poly.entity_id
_entity_poly.type
_entity_poly.pdbx_seq_one_letter_code
_entity_poly.pdbx_strand_id
1 'polypeptide(L)'
;SPLDQVGPEALHLAELVERVKSGAGEVVIATNPNREGEATAHYIADMLRPLGVKISRIAHGVPVGSEVEYADSVTLGLALSGRREF
;
A
#
# COMPACT_ATOMS: atom_id res chain seq x y z
N SER A 1 7.10 12.61 3.06
CA SER A 1 6.16 13.59 2.49
C SER A 1 6.94 14.86 2.19
N PRO A 2 6.96 15.36 0.93
CA PRO A 2 7.67 16.59 0.56
C PRO A 2 7.23 17.81 1.37
N LEU A 3 5.96 17.83 1.80
CA LEU A 3 5.39 18.89 2.63
C LEU A 3 5.94 18.87 4.06
N ASP A 4 6.26 17.69 4.58
CA ASP A 4 6.80 17.49 5.93
C ASP A 4 8.33 17.37 5.94
N GLN A 5 9.00 17.59 4.80
CA GLN A 5 10.45 17.40 4.61
C GLN A 5 10.98 16.00 4.96
N VAL A 6 10.10 14.99 5.02
CA VAL A 6 10.49 13.59 5.29
C VAL A 6 10.76 12.90 3.95
N GLY A 7 12.05 12.66 3.65
CA GLY A 7 12.49 11.89 2.50
C GLY A 7 12.53 10.37 2.75
N PRO A 8 12.74 9.55 1.71
CA PRO A 8 12.88 8.09 1.83
C PRO A 8 13.99 7.66 2.80
N GLU A 9 15.04 8.47 2.94
CA GLU A 9 16.14 8.26 3.88
C GLU A 9 15.73 8.31 5.36
N ALA A 10 14.60 8.93 5.68
CA ALA A 10 14.01 8.89 7.03
C ALA A 10 13.13 7.64 7.26
N LEU A 11 12.95 6.82 6.21
CA LEU A 11 12.25 5.54 6.29
C LEU A 11 13.29 4.41 6.38
N HIS A 12 13.02 3.41 7.22
CA HIS A 12 13.87 2.22 7.41
C HIS A 12 13.80 1.23 6.22
N LEU A 13 14.02 1.75 5.00
CA LEU A 13 13.87 1.01 3.75
C LEU A 13 15.08 0.13 3.44
N ALA A 14 16.27 0.54 3.88
CA ALA A 14 17.48 -0.26 3.74
C ALA A 14 17.33 -1.60 4.49
N GLU A 15 16.84 -1.55 5.73
CA GLU A 15 16.59 -2.73 6.56
C GLU A 15 15.48 -3.61 5.97
N LEU A 16 14.46 -3.00 5.36
CA LEU A 16 13.42 -3.74 4.64
C LEU A 16 14.00 -4.54 3.47
N VAL A 17 14.87 -3.93 2.66
CA VAL A 17 15.52 -4.61 1.52
C VAL A 17 16.35 -5.80 2.00
N GLU A 18 17.13 -5.64 3.06
CA GLU A 18 17.94 -6.74 3.61
C GLU A 18 17.07 -7.87 4.18
N ARG A 19 15.95 -7.54 4.84
CA ARG A 19 14.97 -8.53 5.30
C ARG A 19 14.28 -9.29 4.18
N VAL A 20 14.08 -8.66 3.02
CA VAL A 20 13.51 -9.33 1.86
C VAL A 20 14.54 -10.30 1.26
N LYS A 21 15.80 -9.86 1.10
CA LYS A 21 16.90 -10.69 0.61
C LYS A 21 17.17 -11.90 1.50
N SER A 22 16.90 -11.82 2.80
CA SER A 22 17.07 -12.94 3.73
C SER A 22 16.01 -14.05 3.59
N GLY A 23 15.03 -13.89 2.69
CA GLY A 23 14.12 -14.96 2.28
C GLY A 23 12.63 -14.70 2.54
N ALA A 24 12.17 -13.46 2.43
CA ALA A 24 10.73 -13.16 2.55
C ALA A 24 9.96 -13.71 1.33
N GLY A 25 8.86 -14.44 1.58
CA GLY A 25 7.99 -14.95 0.51
C GLY A 25 7.01 -13.91 -0.06
N GLU A 26 6.58 -12.95 0.78
CA GLU A 26 5.66 -11.87 0.40
C GLU A 26 5.89 -10.62 1.24
N VAL A 27 5.69 -9.45 0.63
CA VAL A 27 5.66 -8.15 1.30
C VAL A 27 4.27 -7.53 1.12
N VAL A 28 3.54 -7.39 2.23
CA VAL A 28 2.24 -6.73 2.26
C VAL A 28 2.42 -5.26 2.63
N ILE A 29 2.10 -4.35 1.72
CA ILE A 29 2.20 -2.91 1.95
C ILE A 29 0.92 -2.40 2.58
N ALA A 30 1.02 -1.98 3.84
CA ALA A 30 -0.09 -1.49 4.67
C ALA A 30 0.09 -0.01 5.09
N THR A 31 0.73 0.81 4.26
CA THR A 31 0.72 2.27 4.45
C THR A 31 -0.70 2.82 4.31
N ASN A 32 -0.97 3.99 4.90
CA ASN A 32 -2.29 4.61 4.89
C ASN A 32 -2.85 4.78 3.46
N PRO A 33 -4.18 4.67 3.27
CA PRO A 33 -4.83 4.80 1.97
C PRO A 33 -5.07 6.26 1.59
N ASN A 34 -4.05 7.11 1.78
CA ASN A 34 -4.07 8.52 1.42
C ASN A 34 -2.97 8.82 0.39
N ARG A 35 -2.95 10.03 -0.15
CA ARG A 35 -2.04 10.39 -1.24
C ARG A 35 -0.57 10.11 -0.92
N GLU A 36 -0.13 10.45 0.28
CA GLU A 36 1.25 10.25 0.75
C GLU A 36 1.57 8.76 0.96
N GLY A 37 0.62 8.00 1.52
CA GLY A 37 0.76 6.58 1.74
C GLY A 37 0.74 5.77 0.44
N GLU A 38 -0.04 6.18 -0.56
CA GLU A 38 -0.04 5.61 -1.91
C GLU A 38 1.30 5.88 -2.63
N ALA A 39 1.78 7.11 -2.58
CA ALA A 39 3.09 7.44 -3.14
C ALA A 39 4.21 6.59 -2.50
N THR A 40 4.16 6.44 -1.17
CA THR A 40 5.10 5.60 -0.43
C THR A 40 4.96 4.13 -0.79
N ALA A 41 3.73 3.63 -0.95
CA ALA A 41 3.47 2.25 -1.35
C ALA A 41 4.04 1.94 -2.74
N HIS A 42 3.81 2.81 -3.71
CA HIS A 42 4.38 2.70 -5.04
C HIS A 42 5.90 2.71 -5.01
N TYR A 43 6.49 3.65 -4.27
CA TYR A 43 7.94 3.72 -4.11
C TYR A 43 8.54 2.43 -3.54
N ILE A 44 7.96 1.89 -2.48
CA ILE A 44 8.40 0.60 -1.89
C ILE A 44 8.22 -0.53 -2.91
N ALA A 45 7.10 -0.58 -3.62
CA ALA A 45 6.83 -1.62 -4.61
C ALA A 45 7.81 -1.58 -5.80
N ASP A 46 8.17 -0.39 -6.28
CA ASP A 46 9.19 -0.21 -7.33
C ASP A 46 10.57 -0.64 -6.85
N MET A 47 10.93 -0.29 -5.61
CA MET A 47 12.21 -0.65 -5.01
C MET A 47 12.37 -2.16 -4.80
N LEU A 48 11.31 -2.87 -4.39
CA LEU A 48 11.37 -4.30 -4.09
C LEU A 48 11.14 -5.19 -5.32
N ARG A 49 10.54 -4.67 -6.39
CA ARG A 49 10.25 -5.41 -7.64
C ARG A 49 11.46 -6.17 -8.21
N PRO A 50 12.68 -5.59 -8.28
CA PRO A 50 13.87 -6.28 -8.79
C PRO A 50 14.29 -7.50 -7.96
N LEU A 51 13.85 -7.61 -6.70
CA LEU A 51 14.18 -8.73 -5.82
C LEU A 51 13.33 -9.97 -6.08
N GLY A 52 12.30 -9.87 -6.95
CA GLY A 52 11.44 -10.99 -7.31
C GLY A 52 10.51 -11.47 -6.20
N VAL A 53 10.36 -10.72 -5.11
CA VAL A 53 9.42 -11.02 -4.03
C VAL A 53 7.99 -10.74 -4.47
N LYS A 54 7.03 -11.53 -3.96
CA LYS A 54 5.61 -11.20 -4.13
C LYS A 54 5.29 -9.93 -3.35
N ILE A 55 4.67 -8.95 -4.00
CA ILE A 55 4.27 -7.69 -3.37
C ILE A 55 2.75 -7.58 -3.48
N SER A 56 2.09 -7.27 -2.37
CA SER A 56 0.65 -7.04 -2.32
C SER A 56 0.31 -5.79 -1.52
N ARG A 57 -0.87 -5.23 -1.80
CA ARG A 57 -1.43 -4.06 -1.10
C ARG A 57 -2.66 -4.52 -0.34
N ILE A 58 -2.86 -3.99 0.87
CA ILE A 58 -4.12 -4.18 1.58
C ILE A 58 -5.28 -3.63 0.74
N ALA A 59 -6.44 -4.26 0.83
CA ALA A 59 -7.61 -3.83 0.06
C ALA A 59 -8.09 -2.46 0.52
N HIS A 60 -8.57 -1.67 -0.45
CA HIS A 60 -9.27 -0.42 -0.20
C HIS A 60 -10.73 -0.58 -0.57
N GLY A 61 -11.63 -0.03 0.26
CA GLY A 61 -13.06 -0.09 -0.01
C GLY A 61 -13.90 0.15 1.23
N VAL A 62 -15.16 -0.24 1.12
CA VAL A 62 -16.18 -0.04 2.15
C VAL A 62 -15.91 -0.96 3.35
N PRO A 63 -15.84 -0.42 4.58
CA PRO A 63 -15.69 -1.24 5.79
C PRO A 63 -16.82 -2.26 5.97
N VAL A 64 -16.51 -3.39 6.60
CA VAL A 64 -17.54 -4.34 7.00
C VAL A 64 -18.42 -3.69 8.08
N GLY A 65 -19.74 -3.75 7.89
CA GLY A 65 -20.71 -3.19 8.83
C GLY A 65 -21.01 -1.70 8.62
N SER A 66 -20.42 -1.05 7.62
CA SER A 66 -20.85 0.30 7.22
C SER A 66 -21.98 0.25 6.20
N GLU A 67 -22.81 1.28 6.19
CA GLU A 67 -23.84 1.50 5.20
C GLU A 67 -23.28 2.25 3.98
N VAL A 68 -23.62 1.78 2.78
CA VAL A 68 -23.12 2.32 1.50
C VAL A 68 -23.46 3.80 1.31
N GLU A 69 -24.60 4.24 1.83
CA GLU A 69 -25.09 5.63 1.73
C GLU A 69 -24.15 6.64 2.41
N TYR A 70 -23.40 6.22 3.43
CA TYR A 70 -22.47 7.09 4.15
C TYR A 70 -21.03 6.99 3.66
N ALA A 71 -20.74 6.12 2.69
CA ALA A 71 -19.41 6.02 2.11
C ALA A 71 -19.16 7.16 1.12
N ASP A 72 -17.97 7.75 1.16
CA ASP A 72 -17.58 8.77 0.19
C ASP A 72 -17.34 8.17 -1.21
N SER A 73 -17.38 9.03 -2.23
CA SER A 73 -17.26 8.61 -3.62
C SER A 73 -15.92 7.97 -3.96
N VAL A 74 -14.84 8.33 -3.26
CA VAL A 74 -13.50 7.73 -3.47
C VAL A 74 -13.50 6.31 -2.93
N THR A 75 -13.98 6.10 -1.70
CA THR A 75 -14.13 4.77 -1.10
C THR A 75 -15.03 3.85 -1.95
N LEU A 76 -16.16 4.38 -2.44
CA LEU A 76 -17.04 3.63 -3.34
C LEU A 76 -16.36 3.27 -4.67
N GLY A 77 -15.62 4.21 -5.26
CA GLY A 77 -14.85 3.96 -6.47
C GLY A 77 -13.78 2.88 -6.29
N LEU A 78 -13.09 2.88 -5.14
CA LEU A 78 -12.10 1.86 -4.77
C LEU A 78 -12.77 0.50 -4.57
N ALA A 79 -13.88 0.43 -3.85
CA ALA A 79 -14.64 -0.80 -3.64
C ALA A 79 -15.15 -1.40 -4.96
N LEU A 80 -15.65 -0.57 -5.87
CA LEU A 80 -16.11 -1.01 -7.19
C LEU A 80 -14.96 -1.50 -8.07
N SER A 81 -13.80 -0.85 -8.02
CA SER A 81 -12.61 -1.24 -8.78
C SER A 81 -12.01 -2.56 -8.26
N GLY A 82 -12.05 -2.77 -6.94
CA GLY A 82 -11.59 -3.99 -6.27
C GLY A 82 -12.64 -5.10 -6.17
N ARG A 83 -13.76 -5.01 -6.90
CA ARG A 83 -14.82 -6.02 -6.87
C ARG A 83 -14.30 -7.38 -7.34
N ARG A 84 -14.81 -8.45 -6.75
CA ARG A 84 -14.46 -9.84 -7.08
C ARG A 84 -15.68 -10.55 -7.67
N GLU A 85 -15.44 -11.38 -8.68
CA GLU A 85 -16.43 -12.29 -9.25
C GLU A 85 -16.55 -13.55 -8.36
N PHE A 86 -17.72 -14.20 -8.39
CA PHE A 86 -18.00 -15.45 -7.68
C PHE A 86 -18.39 -16.54 -8.68
#